data_AF-A0A8K0JDK2-F1
#
_entry.id   AF-A0A8K0JDK2-F1
#
_cell.length_a   1.000
_cell.length_b   1.000
_cell.length_c   1.000
_cell.angle_alpha   90.00
_cell.angle_beta   90.00
_cell.angle_gamma   90.00
#
_symmetry.space_group_name_H-M   'P 1'
#
loop_
_entity.id
_entity.type
_entity.pdbx_description
1 polymer ?
#
loop_
_entity_poly.entity_id
_entity_poly.type
_entity_poly.pdbx_seq_one_letter_code
_entity_poly.pdbx_strand_id
1 'polypeptide(L)'
;NGGLLGLREVRERLGADVSEDDVRRAGETLGPLGGGYGIVRVGRREYVRSVPRELSGDQAAVVEAAQVLGYVAVGMLRDNLGWESARCRTVVDDLVAGGLLWVDKQTEGEWEFWSPTFMLDAPEGEGEDGEGGEDAAVP
;
A
#
# COMPACT_ATOMS: atom_id res chain seq x y z
N ASN A 1 1.12 1.22 -9.48
CA ASN A 1 1.45 1.66 -8.11
C ASN A 1 2.11 3.06 -8.09
N GLY A 2 1.89 3.93 -9.09
CA GLY A 2 2.36 5.32 -9.04
C GLY A 2 3.86 5.56 -8.86
N GLY A 3 4.70 4.57 -9.18
CA GLY A 3 6.15 4.64 -8.97
C GLY A 3 6.61 4.35 -7.54
N LEU A 4 5.73 3.85 -6.66
CA LEU A 4 6.08 3.34 -5.33
C LEU A 4 5.78 1.84 -5.25
N LEU A 5 6.76 1.06 -4.83
CA LEU A 5 6.63 -0.38 -4.59
C LEU A 5 7.06 -0.69 -3.17
N GLY A 6 6.31 -1.52 -2.44
CA GLY A 6 6.70 -1.89 -1.07
C GLY A 6 8.07 -2.57 -1.08
N LEU A 7 8.93 -2.28 -0.10
CA LEU A 7 10.26 -2.89 -0.04
C LEU A 7 10.17 -4.43 0.02
N ARG A 8 9.21 -4.96 0.78
CA ARG A 8 8.92 -6.40 0.86
C ARG A 8 8.48 -6.98 -0.48
N GLU A 9 7.58 -6.30 -1.16
CA GLU A 9 7.10 -6.68 -2.49
C GLU A 9 8.25 -6.73 -3.52
N VAL A 10 9.18 -5.76 -3.45
CA VAL A 10 10.40 -5.77 -4.28
C VAL A 10 11.23 -7.01 -3.96
N ARG A 11 11.46 -7.29 -2.68
CA ARG A 11 12.22 -8.45 -2.22
C ARG A 11 11.58 -9.76 -2.69
N GLU A 12 10.26 -9.90 -2.58
CA GLU A 12 9.52 -11.10 -3.04
C GLU A 12 9.65 -11.31 -4.55
N ARG A 13 9.62 -10.23 -5.34
CA ARG A 13 9.81 -10.30 -6.80
C ARG A 13 11.23 -10.65 -7.22
N LEU A 14 12.23 -10.34 -6.38
CA LEU A 14 13.65 -10.63 -6.67
C LEU A 14 14.07 -12.05 -6.27
N GLY A 15 13.31 -12.71 -5.38
CA GLY A 15 13.51 -14.10 -4.99
C GLY A 15 13.99 -14.27 -3.55
N ALA A 16 13.96 -15.52 -3.07
CA ALA A 16 14.16 -15.86 -1.66
C ALA A 16 15.56 -15.53 -1.13
N ASP A 17 16.58 -15.58 -1.98
CA ASP A 17 17.99 -15.34 -1.65
C ASP A 17 18.33 -13.86 -1.43
N VAL A 18 17.40 -12.95 -1.72
CA VAL A 18 17.57 -11.51 -1.54
C VAL A 18 16.95 -11.08 -0.20
N SER A 19 17.75 -10.42 0.63
CA SER A 19 17.27 -9.81 1.88
C SER A 19 16.73 -8.40 1.65
N GLU A 20 15.91 -7.91 2.58
CA GLU A 20 15.48 -6.50 2.57
C GLU A 20 16.67 -5.52 2.59
N ASP A 21 17.75 -5.87 3.29
CA ASP A 21 18.98 -5.07 3.36
C ASP A 21 19.70 -4.99 2.01
N ASP A 22 19.65 -6.04 1.19
CA ASP A 22 20.17 -6.00 -0.17
C ASP A 22 19.40 -4.99 -1.03
N VAL A 23 18.07 -4.95 -0.89
CA VAL A 23 17.22 -3.96 -1.58
C VAL A 23 17.54 -2.54 -1.11
N ARG A 24 17.72 -2.32 0.21
CA ARG A 24 18.11 -1.00 0.76
C ARG A 24 19.43 -0.52 0.18
N ARG A 25 20.47 -1.35 0.25
CA ARG A 25 21.81 -1.03 -0.27
C ARG A 25 21.81 -0.78 -1.77
N ALA A 26 21.03 -1.57 -2.52
CA ALA A 26 20.83 -1.34 -3.95
C ALA A 26 20.17 0.02 -4.22
N GLY A 27 19.10 0.35 -3.49
CA GLY A 27 18.41 1.64 -3.58
C GLY A 27 19.33 2.83 -3.29
N GLU A 28 20.18 2.73 -2.26
CA GLU A 28 21.20 3.75 -1.95
C GLU A 28 22.23 3.91 -3.07
N THR A 29 22.65 2.80 -3.68
CA THR A 29 23.59 2.79 -4.81
C THR A 29 23.01 3.45 -6.06
N LEU A 30 21.69 3.44 -6.23
CA LEU A 30 21.01 4.14 -7.33
C LEU A 30 20.90 5.65 -7.10
N GLY A 31 21.00 6.14 -5.86
CA GLY A 31 20.85 7.56 -5.52
C GLY A 31 21.74 8.52 -6.35
N PRO A 32 23.04 8.24 -6.53
CA PRO A 32 23.94 9.07 -7.33
C PRO A 32 23.59 9.16 -8.83
N LEU A 33 22.80 8.22 -9.36
CA LEU A 33 22.42 8.23 -10.79
C LEU A 33 21.39 9.34 -11.11
N GLY A 34 20.86 10.01 -10.09
CA GLY A 34 19.80 11.01 -10.25
C GLY A 34 18.47 10.35 -10.64
N GLY A 35 17.50 11.14 -11.09
CA GLY A 35 16.23 10.59 -11.59
C GLY A 35 15.25 10.10 -10.53
N GLY A 36 15.48 10.41 -9.25
CA GLY A 36 14.51 10.15 -8.19
C GLY A 36 14.36 8.69 -7.78
N TYR A 37 15.27 7.80 -8.17
CA TYR A 37 15.31 6.45 -7.62
C TYR A 37 15.75 6.49 -6.14
N GLY A 38 15.18 5.62 -5.31
CA GLY A 38 15.65 5.46 -3.93
C GLY A 38 14.63 4.85 -2.99
N ILE A 39 15.04 4.70 -1.74
CA ILE A 39 14.16 4.25 -0.66
C ILE A 39 13.48 5.46 -0.03
N VAL A 40 12.15 5.41 0.08
CA VAL A 40 11.36 6.43 0.77
C VAL A 40 10.53 5.78 1.86
N ARG A 41 10.37 6.47 2.99
CA ARG A 41 9.54 6.01 4.10
C ARG A 41 8.24 6.78 4.13
N VAL A 42 7.12 6.08 4.17
CA VAL A 42 5.78 6.68 4.33
C VAL A 42 5.10 5.97 5.49
N GLY A 43 4.85 6.71 6.57
CA GLY A 43 4.41 6.15 7.85
C GLY A 43 5.42 5.14 8.39
N ARG A 44 4.98 3.91 8.60
CA ARG A 44 5.82 2.82 9.14
C ARG A 44 6.47 1.95 8.07
N ARG A 45 6.16 2.16 6.78
CA ARG A 45 6.58 1.31 5.67
C ARG A 45 7.63 1.97 4.80
N GLU A 46 8.51 1.14 4.24
CA GLU A 46 9.53 1.55 3.28
C GLU A 46 9.12 1.15 1.86
N TYR A 47 9.39 2.04 0.92
CA TYR A 47 9.07 1.88 -0.49
C TYR A 47 10.29 2.12 -1.35
N VAL A 48 10.43 1.31 -2.40
CA VAL A 48 11.29 1.63 -3.54
C VAL A 48 10.53 2.60 -4.44
N ARG A 49 11.10 3.79 -4.63
CA ARG A 49 10.62 4.81 -5.55
C ARG A 49 11.32 4.67 -6.89
N SER A 50 10.56 4.57 -7.97
CA SER A 50 11.06 4.49 -9.35
C SER A 50 10.76 5.71 -10.20
N VAL A 51 9.90 6.61 -9.73
CA VAL A 51 9.56 7.88 -10.40
C VAL A 51 9.87 9.03 -9.45
N PRO A 52 10.59 10.08 -9.89
CA PRO A 52 10.82 11.27 -9.08
C PRO A 52 9.49 11.95 -8.77
N ARG A 53 9.00 11.69 -7.56
CA ARG A 53 7.85 12.36 -6.95
C ARG A 53 8.13 12.50 -5.47
N GLU A 54 7.79 13.66 -4.96
CA GLU A 54 7.74 13.93 -3.52
C GLU A 54 6.27 13.97 -3.13
N LEU A 55 5.93 13.25 -2.07
CA LEU A 55 4.60 13.34 -1.50
C LEU A 55 4.55 14.57 -0.60
N SER A 56 3.52 15.39 -0.76
CA SER A 56 3.21 16.41 0.24
C SER A 56 2.87 15.74 1.58
N GLY A 57 2.93 16.50 2.69
CA GLY A 57 2.53 15.98 4.00
C GLY A 57 1.11 15.41 3.99
N ASP A 58 0.20 16.04 3.25
CA ASP A 58 -1.18 15.57 3.12
C ASP A 58 -1.27 14.26 2.35
N GLN A 59 -0.58 14.16 1.22
CA GLN A 59 -0.51 12.95 0.42
C GLN A 59 0.10 11.79 1.21
N ALA A 60 1.17 12.05 1.97
CA ALA A 60 1.78 11.06 2.83
C ALA A 60 0.83 10.56 3.93
N ALA A 61 0.06 11.45 4.56
CA ALA A 61 -0.92 11.09 5.58
C ALA A 61 -2.05 10.20 5.02
N VAL A 62 -2.54 10.51 3.81
CA VAL A 62 -3.58 9.68 3.14
C VAL A 62 -3.02 8.30 2.76
N VAL A 63 -1.80 8.24 2.21
CA VAL A 63 -1.15 6.97 1.90
C VAL A 63 -0.92 6.15 3.18
N GLU A 64 -0.50 6.78 4.28
CA GLU A 64 -0.35 6.11 5.58
C GLU A 64 -1.67 5.55 6.11
N ALA A 65 -2.77 6.29 6.02
CA ALA A 65 -4.10 5.80 6.39
C ALA A 65 -4.49 4.56 5.55
N ALA A 66 -4.28 4.62 4.24
CA ALA A 66 -4.57 3.51 3.33
C ALA A 66 -3.70 2.26 3.58
N GLN A 67 -2.49 2.42 4.15
CA GLN A 67 -1.65 1.27 4.54
C GLN A 67 -2.25 0.46 5.69
N VAL A 68 -3.02 1.11 6.57
CA VAL A 68 -3.62 0.48 7.75
C VAL A 68 -4.99 -0.10 7.41
N LEU A 69 -5.81 0.65 6.68
CA LEU A 69 -7.21 0.31 6.41
C LEU A 69 -7.41 -0.39 5.07
N GLY A 70 -6.42 -0.38 4.19
CA GLY A 70 -6.47 -0.88 2.82
C GLY A 70 -7.03 0.12 1.81
N TYR A 71 -8.01 0.92 2.23
CA TYR A 71 -8.58 2.01 1.46
C TYR A 71 -8.82 3.25 2.33
N VAL A 72 -9.17 4.35 1.67
CA VAL A 72 -9.66 5.58 2.30
C VAL A 72 -10.92 6.07 1.60
N ALA A 73 -11.74 6.84 2.30
CA ALA A 73 -12.87 7.57 1.74
C ALA A 73 -12.82 9.04 2.19
N VAL A 74 -13.44 9.96 1.45
CA VAL A 74 -13.35 11.41 1.74
C VAL A 74 -13.93 11.76 3.11
N GLY A 75 -15.06 11.16 3.49
CA GLY A 75 -15.68 11.28 4.80
C GLY A 75 -14.78 10.75 5.91
N MET A 76 -14.14 9.60 5.69
CA MET A 76 -13.17 9.03 6.63
C MET A 76 -12.00 9.97 6.88
N LEU A 77 -11.41 10.55 5.83
CA LEU A 77 -10.31 11.51 5.97
C LEU A 77 -10.75 12.79 6.69
N ARG A 78 -11.94 13.31 6.37
CA ARG A 78 -12.51 14.47 7.07
C ARG A 78 -12.67 14.20 8.55
N ASP A 79 -13.28 13.07 8.90
CA ASP A 79 -13.67 12.77 10.27
C ASP A 79 -12.46 12.41 11.15
N ASN A 80 -11.44 11.75 10.59
CA ASN A 80 -10.24 11.35 11.33
C ASN A 80 -9.13 12.41 11.34
N LEU A 81 -8.99 13.21 10.28
CA LEU A 81 -7.93 14.24 10.17
C LEU A 81 -8.45 15.66 10.45
N GLY A 82 -9.76 15.84 10.59
CA GLY A 82 -10.38 17.15 10.79
C GLY A 82 -10.28 18.08 9.57
N TRP A 83 -10.08 17.53 8.37
CA TRP A 83 -9.88 18.31 7.15
C TRP A 83 -11.18 18.65 6.46
N GLU A 84 -11.24 19.81 5.79
CA GLU A 84 -12.38 20.13 4.94
C GLU A 84 -12.52 19.15 3.77
N SER A 85 -13.76 18.82 3.38
CA SER A 85 -14.03 17.87 2.28
C SER A 85 -13.37 18.28 0.96
N ALA A 86 -13.22 19.58 0.70
CA ALA A 86 -12.51 20.06 -0.49
C ALA A 86 -11.03 19.66 -0.46
N ARG A 87 -10.35 19.83 0.67
CA ARG A 87 -8.96 19.40 0.87
C ARG A 87 -8.80 17.90 0.71
N CYS A 88 -9.69 17.11 1.33
CA CYS A 88 -9.67 15.65 1.18
C CYS A 88 -9.79 15.22 -0.29
N ARG A 89 -10.73 15.80 -1.04
CA ARG A 89 -10.94 15.50 -2.46
C ARG A 89 -9.71 15.85 -3.30
N THR A 90 -9.17 17.06 -3.15
CA THR A 90 -7.96 17.47 -3.87
C THR A 90 -6.81 16.49 -3.66
N VAL A 91 -6.55 16.09 -2.41
CA VAL A 91 -5.44 15.18 -2.10
C VAL A 91 -5.69 13.78 -2.68
N VAL A 92 -6.93 13.28 -2.57
CA VAL A 92 -7.30 11.97 -3.15
C VAL A 92 -7.18 12.00 -4.67
N ASP A 93 -7.70 13.04 -5.33
CA ASP A 93 -7.63 13.20 -6.78
C ASP A 93 -6.18 13.28 -7.26
N ASP A 94 -5.30 13.99 -6.55
CA ASP A 94 -3.86 14.05 -6.86
C ASP A 94 -3.17 12.69 -6.74
N LEU A 95 -3.55 11.89 -5.74
CA LEU A 95 -3.01 10.53 -5.52
C LEU A 95 -3.52 9.55 -6.58
N VAL A 96 -4.79 9.65 -6.97
CA VAL A 96 -5.38 8.88 -8.07
C VAL A 96 -4.72 9.24 -9.40
N ALA A 97 -4.56 10.54 -9.69
CA ALA A 97 -3.86 11.03 -10.88
C ALA A 97 -2.39 10.59 -10.91
N GLY A 98 -1.76 10.46 -9.73
CA GLY A 98 -0.43 9.88 -9.57
C GLY A 98 -0.38 8.35 -9.64
N GLY A 99 -1.52 7.67 -9.71
CA GLY A 99 -1.61 6.20 -9.71
C GLY A 99 -1.23 5.54 -8.38
N LEU A 100 -1.23 6.29 -7.28
CA LEU A 100 -0.97 5.81 -5.92
C LEU A 100 -2.22 5.21 -5.25
N LEU A 101 -3.41 5.65 -5.65
CA LEU A 101 -4.69 5.09 -5.22
C LEU A 101 -5.50 4.64 -6.43
N TRP A 102 -6.30 3.59 -6.25
CA TRP A 102 -7.25 3.11 -7.24
C TRP A 102 -8.67 3.45 -6.81
N VAL A 103 -9.51 3.84 -7.76
CA VAL A 103 -10.89 4.22 -7.47
C VAL A 103 -11.78 2.99 -7.50
N ASP A 104 -12.54 2.79 -6.44
CA ASP A 104 -13.65 1.85 -6.38
C ASP A 104 -14.97 2.60 -6.16
N LYS A 105 -15.94 2.34 -7.06
CA LYS A 105 -17.27 2.96 -7.07
C LYS A 105 -18.39 1.93 -6.86
N GLN A 106 -18.04 0.69 -6.53
CA GLN A 106 -19.00 -0.42 -6.42
C GLN A 106 -19.66 -0.48 -5.04
N THR A 107 -19.38 0.48 -4.17
CA THR A 107 -19.96 0.61 -2.84
C THR A 107 -21.33 1.28 -2.91
N GLU A 108 -22.26 0.85 -2.05
CA GLU A 108 -23.56 1.53 -1.90
C GLU A 108 -23.44 2.90 -1.20
N GLY A 109 -22.27 3.20 -0.63
CA GLY A 109 -21.97 4.41 0.15
C GLY A 109 -21.04 5.39 -0.57
N GLU A 110 -20.04 5.88 0.16
CA GLU A 110 -19.02 6.77 -0.42
C GLU A 110 -18.03 5.97 -1.27
N TRP A 111 -17.45 6.62 -2.29
CA TRP A 111 -16.39 5.99 -3.09
C TRP A 111 -15.18 5.68 -2.22
N GLU A 112 -14.60 4.51 -2.49
CA GLU A 112 -13.41 4.04 -1.81
C GLU A 112 -12.20 4.19 -2.71
N PHE A 113 -11.08 4.55 -2.10
CA PHE A 113 -9.81 4.76 -2.79
C PHE A 113 -8.77 3.83 -2.20
N TRP A 114 -8.45 2.78 -2.95
CA TRP A 114 -7.69 1.63 -2.50
C TRP A 114 -6.18 1.80 -2.71
N SER A 115 -5.39 1.33 -1.75
CA SER A 115 -3.94 1.19 -1.91
C SER A 115 -3.62 -0.06 -2.73
N PRO A 116 -2.91 0.05 -3.87
CA PRO A 116 -2.52 -1.11 -4.67
C PRO A 116 -1.62 -2.10 -3.92
N THR A 117 -0.83 -1.61 -2.96
CA THR A 117 0.09 -2.46 -2.18
C THR A 117 -0.64 -3.27 -1.11
N PHE A 118 -1.78 -2.80 -0.62
CA PHE A 118 -2.51 -3.51 0.44
C PHE A 118 -3.03 -4.87 -0.03
N MET A 119 -3.50 -4.97 -1.28
CA MET A 119 -3.96 -6.24 -1.86
C MET A 119 -2.84 -7.29 -1.96
N LEU A 120 -1.58 -6.86 -2.01
CA LEU A 120 -0.43 -7.74 -2.15
C LEU A 120 0.13 -8.19 -0.80
N ASP A 121 -0.18 -7.47 0.28
CA ASP A 121 0.21 -7.80 1.65
C ASP A 121 -0.85 -8.63 2.40
N ALA A 122 -1.91 -9.08 1.71
CA ALA A 122 -2.88 -9.99 2.31
C ALA A 122 -2.13 -11.27 2.75
N PRO A 123 -2.20 -11.69 4.03
CA PRO A 123 -1.61 -12.96 4.43
C PRO A 123 -2.22 -14.04 3.55
N GLU A 124 -1.37 -14.86 2.92
CA GLU A 124 -1.80 -16.08 2.26
C GLU A 124 -2.72 -16.80 3.24
N GLY A 125 -4.00 -16.95 2.86
CA GLY A 125 -4.98 -17.55 3.74
C GLY A 125 -4.45 -18.89 4.23
N GLU A 126 -4.41 -19.06 5.55
CA GLU A 126 -4.24 -20.36 6.17
C GLU A 126 -5.30 -21.28 5.54
N GLY A 127 -4.87 -22.22 4.71
CA GLY A 127 -5.75 -23.24 4.18
C GLY A 127 -6.39 -23.95 5.36
N GLU A 128 -7.72 -23.97 5.40
CA GLU A 128 -8.47 -24.81 6.33
C GLU A 128 -8.14 -26.28 6.03
N ASP A 129 -7.12 -26.82 6.70
CA ASP A 129 -6.92 -28.26 6.84
C ASP A 129 -8.00 -28.80 7.80
N GLY A 130 -9.24 -28.82 7.33
CA GLY A 130 -10.38 -29.45 7.98
C GLY A 130 -10.49 -30.91 7.58
N GLU A 131 -9.55 -31.76 8.00
CA GLU A 131 -9.74 -33.21 7.96
C GLU A 131 -10.58 -33.62 9.18
N GLY A 132 -11.88 -33.84 8.93
CA GLY A 132 -12.85 -34.23 9.94
C GLY A 132 -12.55 -35.61 10.54
N GLY A 133 -12.36 -35.66 11.87
CA GLY A 133 -13.04 -36.67 12.68
C GLY A 133 -14.53 -36.31 12.68
N GLU A 134 -15.49 -37.22 12.64
CA GLU A 134 -15.62 -38.41 13.46
C GLU A 134 -16.86 -39.15 12.91
N ASP A 135 -16.82 -40.46 12.72
CA ASP A 135 -17.90 -41.28 13.28
C ASP A 135 -17.51 -42.75 13.38
N ALA A 136 -17.49 -43.23 14.61
CA ALA A 136 -17.37 -44.62 14.96
C ALA A 136 -18.70 -45.07 15.57
N ALA A 137 -19.45 -45.92 14.86
CA ALA A 137 -20.33 -46.91 15.49
C ALA A 137 -20.71 -48.02 14.50
N VAL A 138 -19.92 -49.11 14.57
CA VAL A 138 -20.27 -50.55 14.69
C VAL A 138 -21.72 -50.98 14.37
N PRO A 139 -21.96 -52.12 13.69
CA PRO A 139 -23.30 -52.66 13.43
C PRO A 139 -24.09 -53.07 14.69
#